data_AF-A0A7N0TYW1-F1
#
_entry.id   AF-A0A7N0TYW1-F1
#
_cell.length_a   1.000
_cell.length_b   1.000
_cell.length_c   1.000
_cell.angle_alpha   90.00
_cell.angle_beta   90.00
_cell.angle_gamma   90.00
#
_symmetry.space_group_name_H-M   'P 1'
#
loop_
_entity.id
_entity.type
_entity.pdbx_description
1 polymer ?
#
loop_
_entity_poly.entity_id
_entity_poly.type
_entity_poly.pdbx_seq_one_letter_code
_entity_poly.pdbx_strand_id
1 'polypeptide(L)'
;MNASATSSPSDLQKKVSAVIFDLDGTLLDSENVTKNAMKEFLARYGKVLEDGEDRCVGMTQSESARCTVEYYGLPMTPVQYTEQLITLCKLGWANPKVLPGVDRLHRHLQKHGVPFALASNSVSANIEAKISHLPGWKDRFAIILGSDEVKSGKPSPDIFQEAAKRMGVSDPACCLVIEDSGVGVQAARAAAMNVVAVPSRSEAHRVTAADTILHSLLEFQPELWGLPPFEDWIDNALPIEHVDLHGIFDNSVFQEESGGGSSGLIDQIYGSYLGWIRVNEHEPLKVIADIREDPSCPKTRVIKVIPLGGSSDSGGFRSTQKVQLTLTGYLRRENKKEITGCDTTITEEEKMRATAALDLPIFATASHSNQCEGL
;
A
#
# COMPACT_ATOMS: atom_id res chain seq x y z
N MET A 1 16.93 -52.26 -9.67
CA MET A 1 15.59 -51.98 -9.09
C MET A 1 15.52 -50.48 -8.88
N ASN A 2 14.90 -49.76 -9.81
CA ASN A 2 14.73 -48.31 -9.74
C ASN A 2 13.46 -48.03 -8.93
N ALA A 3 13.61 -47.44 -7.75
CA ALA A 3 12.49 -46.88 -7.01
C ALA A 3 12.17 -45.50 -7.60
N SER A 4 11.04 -45.39 -8.29
CA SER A 4 10.52 -44.13 -8.80
C SER A 4 10.10 -43.25 -7.63
N ALA A 5 10.68 -42.05 -7.52
CA ALA A 5 10.16 -41.04 -6.63
C ALA A 5 8.83 -40.53 -7.17
N THR A 6 7.74 -40.93 -6.53
CA THR A 6 6.40 -40.42 -6.77
C THR A 6 6.30 -39.00 -6.21
N SER A 7 6.26 -38.01 -7.09
CA SER A 7 5.94 -36.62 -6.76
C SER A 7 4.50 -36.53 -6.25
N SER A 8 4.30 -35.88 -5.10
CA SER A 8 2.98 -35.57 -4.54
C SER A 8 2.21 -34.57 -5.40
N PRO A 9 0.88 -34.72 -5.58
CA PRO A 9 0.08 -33.86 -6.42
C PRO A 9 -0.43 -32.62 -5.66
N SER A 10 0.40 -31.59 -5.45
CA SER A 10 -0.08 -30.27 -4.98
C SER A 10 0.93 -29.11 -5.12
N ASP A 11 1.78 -29.10 -6.15
CA ASP A 11 2.77 -28.02 -6.35
C ASP A 11 2.75 -27.50 -7.79
N LEU A 12 1.55 -27.18 -8.29
CA LEU A 12 1.41 -26.32 -9.46
C LEU A 12 1.86 -24.91 -9.03
N GLN A 13 3.17 -24.67 -9.05
CA GLN A 13 3.73 -23.34 -8.86
C GLN A 13 3.06 -22.44 -9.90
N LYS A 14 2.25 -21.49 -9.42
CA LYS A 14 1.56 -20.52 -10.27
C LYS A 14 2.63 -19.81 -11.08
N LYS A 15 2.55 -19.88 -12.40
CA LYS A 15 3.57 -19.31 -13.30
C LYS A 15 2.94 -18.21 -14.12
N VAL A 16 3.04 -16.98 -13.62
CA VAL A 16 2.51 -15.80 -14.29
C VAL A 16 3.57 -15.24 -15.25
N SER A 17 3.11 -14.67 -16.36
CA SER A 17 3.95 -14.05 -17.38
C SER A 17 3.61 -12.58 -17.64
N ALA A 18 2.55 -12.07 -17.02
CA ALA A 18 2.17 -10.66 -17.07
C ALA A 18 1.50 -10.22 -15.76
N VAL A 19 1.61 -8.93 -15.45
CA VAL A 19 0.98 -8.32 -14.28
C VAL A 19 0.00 -7.24 -14.72
N ILE A 20 -1.17 -7.16 -14.09
CA ILE A 20 -2.16 -6.12 -14.34
C ILE A 20 -2.45 -5.41 -13.03
N PHE A 21 -2.18 -4.12 -12.97
CA PHE A 21 -2.39 -3.30 -11.79
C PHE A 21 -3.72 -2.55 -11.89
N ASP A 22 -4.46 -2.48 -10.78
CA ASP A 22 -5.36 -1.35 -10.57
C ASP A 22 -4.56 -0.04 -10.34
N LEU A 23 -5.23 1.12 -10.26
CA LEU A 23 -4.60 2.41 -10.01
C LEU A 23 -4.89 2.95 -8.61
N ASP A 24 -6.18 3.03 -8.26
CA ASP A 24 -6.69 3.88 -7.20
C ASP A 24 -6.74 3.10 -5.89
N GLY A 25 -5.92 3.45 -4.90
CA GLY A 25 -5.77 2.65 -3.67
C GLY A 25 -4.79 1.47 -3.81
N THR A 26 -4.44 1.08 -5.05
CA THR A 26 -3.41 0.07 -5.35
C THR A 26 -2.03 0.66 -5.67
N LEU A 27 -1.94 1.61 -6.60
CA LEU A 27 -0.67 2.24 -7.00
C LEU A 27 -0.51 3.65 -6.42
N LEU A 28 -1.62 4.37 -6.30
CA LEU A 28 -1.67 5.74 -5.81
C LEU A 28 -2.59 5.85 -4.61
N ASP A 29 -2.21 6.70 -3.66
CA ASP A 29 -3.07 7.14 -2.56
C ASP A 29 -4.09 8.20 -3.05
N SER A 30 -4.94 7.79 -4.01
CA SER A 30 -5.98 8.64 -4.59
C SER A 30 -7.28 8.62 -3.78
N GLU A 31 -7.44 7.64 -2.88
CA GLU A 31 -8.56 7.56 -1.95
C GLU A 31 -8.55 8.74 -0.97
N ASN A 32 -7.39 9.07 -0.39
CA ASN A 32 -7.25 10.24 0.48
C ASN A 32 -7.51 11.55 -0.27
N VAL A 33 -7.09 11.65 -1.54
CA VAL A 33 -7.41 12.81 -2.40
C VAL A 33 -8.93 12.94 -2.55
N THR A 34 -9.61 11.83 -2.85
CA THR A 34 -11.06 11.81 -3.02
C THR A 34 -11.80 12.12 -1.71
N LYS A 35 -11.34 11.57 -0.59
CA LYS A 35 -11.89 11.84 0.75
C LYS A 35 -11.78 13.32 1.13
N ASN A 36 -10.63 13.94 0.88
CA ASN A 36 -10.43 15.36 1.13
C ASN A 36 -11.29 16.24 0.22
N ALA A 37 -11.39 15.90 -1.07
CA ALA A 37 -12.29 16.57 -2.00
C ALA A 37 -13.77 16.44 -1.58
N MET A 38 -14.20 15.27 -1.09
CA MET A 38 -15.55 15.06 -0.57
C MET A 38 -15.82 15.89 0.69
N LYS A 39 -14.87 15.98 1.63
CA LYS A 39 -15.00 16.84 2.82
C LYS A 39 -15.21 18.30 2.43
N GLU A 40 -14.39 18.81 1.52
CA GLU A 40 -14.50 20.18 1.01
C GLU A 40 -15.84 20.40 0.28
N PHE A 41 -16.22 19.44 -0.57
CA PHE A 41 -17.46 19.49 -1.31
C PHE A 41 -18.68 19.55 -0.40
N LEU A 42 -18.77 18.64 0.58
CA LEU A 42 -19.90 18.55 1.51
C LEU A 42 -20.02 19.79 2.42
N ALA A 43 -18.89 20.39 2.80
CA ALA A 43 -18.87 21.62 3.58
C ALA A 43 -19.61 22.78 2.88
N ARG A 44 -19.58 22.84 1.53
CA ARG A 44 -20.33 23.84 0.74
C ARG A 44 -21.85 23.73 0.90
N TYR A 45 -22.34 22.56 1.31
CA TYR A 45 -23.75 22.27 1.57
C TYR A 45 -24.07 22.21 3.07
N GLY A 46 -23.15 22.65 3.94
CA GLY A 46 -23.31 22.56 5.40
C GLY A 46 -23.35 21.12 5.92
N LYS A 47 -22.77 20.17 5.19
CA LYS A 47 -22.72 18.75 5.54
C LYS A 47 -21.31 18.38 6.00
N VAL A 48 -21.21 17.38 6.87
CA VAL A 48 -19.95 16.81 7.33
C VAL A 48 -19.84 15.39 6.80
N LEU A 49 -18.69 15.03 6.24
CA LEU A 49 -18.42 13.65 5.83
C LEU A 49 -18.44 12.77 7.08
N GLU A 50 -19.40 11.85 7.17
CA GLU A 50 -19.46 10.92 8.31
C GLU A 50 -18.44 9.79 8.15
N ASP A 51 -17.78 9.45 9.26
CA ASP A 51 -16.87 8.30 9.34
C ASP A 51 -17.67 6.99 9.28
N GLY A 52 -17.86 6.50 8.08
CA GLY A 52 -18.65 5.31 7.78
C GLY A 52 -18.59 5.02 6.29
N GLU A 53 -17.37 4.79 5.80
CA GLU A 53 -17.06 4.47 4.40
C GLU A 53 -17.83 3.25 3.90
N ASP A 54 -18.26 2.34 4.78
CA ASP A 54 -18.96 1.09 4.41
C ASP A 54 -20.16 1.23 3.47
N ARG A 55 -20.81 2.40 3.40
CA ARG A 55 -22.08 2.58 2.68
C ARG A 55 -21.96 2.68 1.16
N CYS A 56 -20.84 3.18 0.65
CA CYS A 56 -20.58 3.32 -0.80
C CYS A 56 -19.44 2.42 -1.28
N VAL A 57 -18.81 1.71 -0.36
CA VAL A 57 -17.68 0.83 -0.62
C VAL A 57 -18.16 -0.42 -1.37
N GLY A 58 -17.35 -0.95 -2.28
CA GLY A 58 -17.71 -2.08 -3.15
C GLY A 58 -18.79 -1.78 -4.21
N MET A 59 -19.13 -0.50 -4.42
CA MET A 59 -20.06 -0.06 -5.46
C MET A 59 -19.31 0.42 -6.70
N THR A 60 -19.97 0.40 -7.84
CA THR A 60 -19.51 1.15 -9.01
C THR A 60 -19.52 2.66 -8.73
N GLN A 61 -18.76 3.44 -9.50
CA GLN A 61 -18.72 4.90 -9.34
C GLN A 61 -20.12 5.54 -9.42
N SER A 62 -20.95 5.06 -10.36
CA SER A 62 -22.32 5.56 -10.55
C SER A 62 -23.23 5.26 -9.35
N GLU A 63 -23.11 4.07 -8.77
CA GLU A 63 -23.87 3.68 -7.57
C GLU A 63 -23.41 4.48 -6.34
N SER A 64 -22.10 4.67 -6.18
CA SER A 64 -21.51 5.48 -5.10
C SER A 64 -21.94 6.95 -5.18
N ALA A 65 -21.95 7.53 -6.38
CA ALA A 65 -22.45 8.89 -6.62
C ALA A 65 -23.93 9.03 -6.28
N ARG A 66 -24.75 8.05 -6.70
CA ARG A 66 -26.18 8.03 -6.38
C ARG A 66 -26.42 7.93 -4.88
N CYS A 67 -25.75 6.99 -4.21
CA CYS A 67 -25.85 6.81 -2.77
C CYS A 67 -25.45 8.08 -2.02
N THR A 68 -24.36 8.74 -2.43
CA THR A 68 -23.89 9.99 -1.80
C THR A 68 -24.91 11.12 -1.94
N VAL A 69 -25.46 11.34 -3.14
CA VAL A 69 -26.47 12.37 -3.40
C VAL A 69 -27.72 12.14 -2.56
N GLU A 70 -28.24 10.91 -2.55
CA GLU A 70 -29.42 10.54 -1.77
C GLU A 70 -29.18 10.69 -0.27
N TYR A 71 -28.03 10.21 0.22
CA TYR A 71 -27.70 10.19 1.64
C TYR A 71 -27.57 11.60 2.24
N TYR A 72 -26.81 12.47 1.58
CA TYR A 72 -26.60 13.84 2.07
C TYR A 72 -27.74 14.79 1.69
N GLY A 73 -28.70 14.34 0.87
CA GLY A 73 -29.81 15.15 0.36
C GLY A 73 -29.32 16.30 -0.52
N LEU A 74 -28.37 16.02 -1.41
CA LEU A 74 -27.74 17.04 -2.25
C LEU A 74 -28.69 17.50 -3.36
N PRO A 75 -28.79 18.81 -3.64
CA PRO A 75 -29.71 19.35 -4.64
C PRO A 75 -29.13 19.25 -6.07
N MET A 76 -28.71 18.05 -6.48
CA MET A 76 -28.11 17.79 -7.80
C MET A 76 -28.28 16.33 -8.23
N THR A 77 -27.98 16.04 -9.49
CA THR A 77 -27.95 14.65 -9.99
C THR A 77 -26.62 13.96 -9.65
N PRO A 78 -26.56 12.61 -9.65
CA PRO A 78 -25.31 11.87 -9.46
C PRO A 78 -24.21 12.25 -10.46
N VAL A 79 -24.59 12.54 -11.71
CA VAL A 79 -23.65 12.97 -12.76
C VAL A 79 -23.03 14.33 -12.41
N GLN A 80 -23.86 15.30 -12.03
CA GLN A 80 -23.39 16.64 -11.61
C GLN A 80 -22.49 16.56 -10.37
N TYR A 81 -22.82 15.68 -9.42
CA TYR A 81 -21.99 15.40 -8.26
C TYR A 81 -20.61 14.88 -8.66
N THR A 82 -20.55 13.85 -9.51
CA THR A 82 -19.30 13.26 -9.99
C THR A 82 -18.43 14.28 -10.72
N GLU A 83 -19.00 15.09 -11.61
CA GLU A 83 -18.27 16.14 -12.34
C GLU A 83 -17.64 17.19 -11.41
N GLN A 84 -18.42 17.66 -10.42
CA GLN A 84 -17.92 18.63 -9.44
C GLN A 84 -16.87 18.04 -8.52
N LEU A 85 -17.04 16.79 -8.07
CA LEU A 85 -16.07 16.11 -7.23
C LEU A 85 -14.75 15.89 -7.98
N ILE A 86 -14.79 15.39 -9.23
CA ILE A 86 -13.60 15.19 -10.07
C ILE A 86 -12.84 16.51 -10.23
N THR A 87 -13.55 17.63 -10.39
CA THR A 87 -12.92 18.96 -10.51
C THR A 87 -12.10 19.31 -9.27
N LEU A 88 -12.56 18.94 -8.06
CA LEU A 88 -11.81 19.13 -6.82
C LEU A 88 -10.64 18.15 -6.70
N CYS A 89 -10.83 16.89 -7.10
CA CYS A 89 -9.77 15.88 -7.07
C CYS A 89 -8.59 16.23 -7.97
N LYS A 90 -8.82 16.91 -9.11
CA LYS A 90 -7.74 17.32 -10.04
C LYS A 90 -6.63 18.14 -9.38
N LEU A 91 -6.96 18.96 -8.37
CA LEU A 91 -5.95 19.70 -7.62
C LEU A 91 -5.06 18.77 -6.79
N GLY A 92 -5.64 17.74 -6.17
CA GLY A 92 -4.89 16.73 -5.42
C GLY A 92 -4.08 15.78 -6.31
N TRP A 93 -4.53 15.54 -7.55
CA TRP A 93 -3.79 14.71 -8.52
C TRP A 93 -2.52 15.38 -9.07
N ALA A 94 -2.34 16.69 -8.86
CA ALA A 94 -1.12 17.39 -9.26
C ALA A 94 0.12 17.00 -8.43
N ASN A 95 -0.08 16.40 -7.25
CA ASN A 95 0.98 15.87 -6.40
C ASN A 95 0.64 14.43 -5.98
N PRO A 96 0.69 13.47 -6.92
CA PRO A 96 0.26 12.10 -6.67
C PRO A 96 1.24 11.42 -5.70
N LYS A 97 0.69 10.76 -4.68
CA LYS A 97 1.46 9.95 -3.73
C LYS A 97 1.45 8.50 -4.19
N VAL A 98 2.63 7.98 -4.55
CA VAL A 98 2.82 6.58 -4.91
C VAL A 98 2.83 5.72 -3.65
N LEU A 99 2.13 4.58 -3.69
CA LEU A 99 2.05 3.68 -2.54
C LEU A 99 3.36 2.87 -2.34
N PRO A 100 3.66 2.42 -1.10
CA PRO A 100 4.93 1.78 -0.78
C PRO A 100 5.15 0.51 -1.60
N GLY A 101 6.34 0.36 -2.17
CA GLY A 101 6.73 -0.82 -2.95
C GLY A 101 6.35 -0.78 -4.44
N VAL A 102 5.48 0.14 -4.88
CA VAL A 102 5.03 0.25 -6.28
C VAL A 102 6.19 0.46 -7.25
N ASP A 103 6.99 1.52 -7.05
CA ASP A 103 8.08 1.84 -7.97
C ASP A 103 9.18 0.76 -7.96
N ARG A 104 9.40 0.12 -6.81
CA ARG A 104 10.30 -1.03 -6.69
C ARG A 104 9.82 -2.19 -7.56
N LEU A 105 8.55 -2.54 -7.47
CA LEU A 105 7.94 -3.61 -8.27
C LEU A 105 7.96 -3.25 -9.77
N HIS A 106 7.58 -2.03 -10.16
CA HIS A 106 7.64 -1.60 -11.56
C HIS A 106 9.05 -1.74 -12.14
N ARG A 107 10.08 -1.21 -11.46
CA ARG A 107 11.47 -1.33 -11.92
C ARG A 107 11.91 -2.78 -12.04
N HIS A 108 11.51 -3.62 -11.09
CA HIS A 108 11.81 -5.06 -11.10
C HIS A 108 11.18 -5.77 -12.31
N LEU A 109 9.89 -5.55 -12.56
CA LEU A 109 9.20 -6.12 -13.72
C LEU A 109 9.83 -5.67 -15.03
N GLN A 110 10.18 -4.37 -15.17
CA GLN A 110 10.89 -3.85 -16.34
C GLN A 110 12.27 -4.49 -16.52
N LYS A 111 13.08 -4.57 -15.45
CA LYS A 111 14.42 -5.19 -15.49
C LYS A 111 14.36 -6.62 -16.00
N HIS A 112 13.32 -7.36 -15.64
CA HIS A 112 13.14 -8.77 -16.02
C HIS A 112 12.27 -8.97 -17.27
N GLY A 113 11.89 -7.89 -17.96
CA GLY A 113 11.11 -7.97 -19.21
C GLY A 113 9.71 -8.55 -19.03
N VAL A 114 9.14 -8.45 -17.82
CA VAL A 114 7.77 -8.90 -17.54
C VAL A 114 6.82 -7.77 -17.92
N PRO A 115 5.94 -7.95 -18.94
CA PRO A 115 5.00 -6.91 -19.32
C PRO A 115 3.97 -6.68 -18.22
N PHE A 116 3.60 -5.41 -18.02
CA PHE A 116 2.50 -5.08 -17.13
C PHE A 116 1.61 -3.97 -17.66
N ALA A 117 0.34 -4.03 -17.27
CA ALA A 117 -0.71 -3.11 -17.67
C ALA A 117 -1.32 -2.38 -16.48
N LEU A 118 -1.95 -1.24 -16.74
CA LEU A 118 -2.82 -0.51 -15.83
C LEU A 118 -4.28 -0.68 -16.28
N ALA A 119 -5.17 -1.07 -15.37
CA ALA A 119 -6.59 -1.28 -15.63
C ALA A 119 -7.44 -0.71 -14.49
N SER A 120 -8.05 0.46 -14.72
CA SER A 120 -8.80 1.20 -13.68
C SER A 120 -10.26 1.45 -14.08
N ASN A 121 -11.15 1.50 -13.09
CA ASN A 121 -12.54 1.95 -13.28
C ASN A 121 -12.66 3.46 -13.55
N SER A 122 -11.57 4.22 -13.40
CA SER A 122 -11.50 5.60 -13.87
C SER A 122 -11.55 5.67 -15.40
N VAL A 123 -12.16 6.72 -15.95
CA VAL A 123 -12.04 7.01 -17.39
C VAL A 123 -10.62 7.42 -17.75
N SER A 124 -10.22 7.18 -19.00
CA SER A 124 -8.87 7.39 -19.53
C SER A 124 -8.33 8.80 -19.24
N ALA A 125 -9.17 9.83 -19.36
CA ALA A 125 -8.80 11.22 -19.05
C ALA A 125 -8.44 11.44 -17.56
N ASN A 126 -9.11 10.74 -16.64
CA ASN A 126 -8.81 10.82 -15.21
C ASN A 126 -7.55 10.01 -14.86
N ILE A 127 -7.33 8.87 -15.52
CA ILE A 127 -6.08 8.11 -15.38
C ILE A 127 -4.89 8.99 -15.78
N GLU A 128 -4.96 9.62 -16.96
CA GLU A 128 -3.92 10.52 -17.45
C GLU A 128 -3.66 11.66 -16.46
N ALA A 129 -4.71 12.29 -15.92
CA ALA A 129 -4.57 13.35 -14.93
C ALA A 129 -3.88 12.89 -13.64
N LYS A 130 -4.09 11.63 -13.21
CA LYS A 130 -3.47 11.05 -12.01
C LYS A 130 -2.00 10.69 -12.19
N ILE A 131 -1.61 10.22 -13.39
CA ILE A 131 -0.25 9.69 -13.62
C ILE A 131 0.68 10.66 -14.36
N SER A 132 0.16 11.70 -15.02
CA SER A 132 0.95 12.63 -15.84
C SER A 132 2.02 13.42 -15.06
N HIS A 133 1.83 13.57 -13.75
CA HIS A 133 2.79 14.21 -12.85
C HIS A 133 3.90 13.28 -12.36
N LEU A 134 3.87 11.99 -12.72
CA LEU A 134 4.88 10.99 -12.36
C LEU A 134 5.81 10.75 -13.55
N PRO A 135 7.07 11.23 -13.51
CA PRO A 135 7.98 11.14 -14.64
C PRO A 135 8.22 9.70 -15.11
N GLY A 136 7.96 9.47 -16.40
CA GLY A 136 8.18 8.20 -17.06
C GLY A 136 7.24 7.07 -16.64
N TRP A 137 6.19 7.31 -15.83
CA TRP A 137 5.24 6.27 -15.43
C TRP A 137 4.45 5.71 -16.61
N LYS A 138 3.92 6.58 -17.46
CA LYS A 138 3.14 6.21 -18.64
C LYS A 138 3.91 5.26 -19.56
N ASP A 139 5.20 5.52 -19.73
CA ASP A 139 6.08 4.74 -20.61
C ASP A 139 6.43 3.36 -20.05
N ARG A 140 6.14 3.09 -18.76
CA ARG A 140 6.43 1.77 -18.14
C ARG A 140 5.36 0.73 -18.44
N PHE A 141 4.11 1.17 -18.60
CA PHE A 141 2.99 0.28 -18.83
C PHE A 141 2.96 -0.15 -20.30
N ALA A 142 2.86 -1.46 -20.54
CA ALA A 142 2.62 -1.99 -21.88
C ALA A 142 1.25 -1.52 -22.40
N ILE A 143 0.25 -1.46 -21.52
CA ILE A 143 -1.12 -1.07 -21.81
C ILE A 143 -1.68 -0.27 -20.63
N ILE A 144 -2.44 0.79 -20.93
CA ILE A 144 -3.26 1.53 -19.95
C ILE A 144 -4.70 1.46 -20.44
N LEU A 145 -5.62 1.07 -19.56
CA LEU A 145 -7.05 0.96 -19.84
C LEU A 145 -7.89 1.71 -18.83
N GLY A 146 -8.75 2.59 -19.33
CA GLY A 146 -9.87 3.17 -18.60
C GLY A 146 -11.18 2.41 -18.76
N SER A 147 -12.15 2.72 -17.90
CA SER A 147 -13.50 2.14 -17.97
C SER A 147 -14.25 2.50 -19.26
N ASP A 148 -13.87 3.61 -19.92
CA ASP A 148 -14.41 4.06 -21.20
C ASP A 148 -13.89 3.27 -22.42
N GLU A 149 -12.93 2.38 -22.21
CA GLU A 149 -12.36 1.52 -23.27
C GLU A 149 -12.92 0.09 -23.27
N VAL A 150 -13.86 -0.21 -22.36
CA VAL A 150 -14.52 -1.52 -22.27
C VAL A 150 -16.03 -1.39 -22.14
N LYS A 151 -16.73 -2.50 -22.40
CA LYS A 151 -18.20 -2.52 -22.34
C LYS A 151 -18.71 -2.33 -20.91
N SER A 152 -18.06 -2.98 -19.95
CA SER A 152 -18.41 -2.93 -18.54
C SER A 152 -17.15 -2.86 -17.67
N GLY A 153 -17.08 -1.88 -16.76
CA GLY A 153 -16.01 -1.82 -15.76
C GLY A 153 -16.14 -2.90 -14.67
N LYS A 154 -15.21 -2.91 -13.71
CA LYS A 154 -15.23 -3.78 -12.54
C LYS A 154 -16.56 -3.60 -11.77
N PRO A 155 -17.24 -4.67 -11.32
CA PRO A 155 -16.74 -6.04 -11.15
C PRO A 155 -16.83 -6.95 -12.41
N SER A 156 -17.19 -6.42 -13.58
CA SER A 156 -17.10 -7.19 -14.83
C SER A 156 -15.64 -7.54 -15.14
N PRO A 157 -15.36 -8.72 -15.72
CA PRO A 157 -13.99 -9.12 -16.06
C PRO A 157 -13.42 -8.39 -17.27
N ASP A 158 -14.24 -7.66 -18.03
CA ASP A 158 -13.94 -7.11 -19.35
C ASP A 158 -12.63 -6.29 -19.36
N ILE A 159 -12.39 -5.46 -18.35
CA ILE A 159 -11.20 -4.60 -18.30
C ILE A 159 -9.90 -5.40 -18.17
N PHE A 160 -9.91 -6.46 -17.35
CA PHE A 160 -8.74 -7.32 -17.19
C PHE A 160 -8.56 -8.25 -18.38
N GLN A 161 -9.65 -8.79 -18.94
CA GLN A 161 -9.60 -9.59 -20.17
C GLN A 161 -9.05 -8.79 -21.35
N GLU A 162 -9.49 -7.54 -21.51
CA GLU A 162 -8.99 -6.65 -22.56
C GLU A 162 -7.53 -6.27 -22.32
N ALA A 163 -7.11 -6.04 -21.07
CA ALA A 163 -5.69 -5.81 -20.73
C ALA A 163 -4.82 -7.00 -21.15
N ALA A 164 -5.18 -8.22 -20.75
CA ALA A 164 -4.46 -9.44 -21.09
C ALA A 164 -4.39 -9.65 -22.61
N LYS A 165 -5.52 -9.47 -23.30
CA LYS A 165 -5.60 -9.57 -24.76
C LYS A 165 -4.68 -8.55 -25.45
N ARG A 166 -4.68 -7.28 -25.03
CA ARG A 166 -3.80 -6.24 -25.60
C ARG A 166 -2.32 -6.47 -25.27
N MET A 167 -2.01 -7.12 -24.16
CA MET A 167 -0.65 -7.59 -23.83
C MET A 167 -0.25 -8.88 -24.58
N GLY A 168 -1.16 -9.51 -25.32
CA GLY A 168 -0.89 -10.76 -26.05
C GLY A 168 -0.86 -12.02 -25.17
N VAL A 169 -1.46 -11.98 -23.98
CA VAL A 169 -1.56 -13.13 -23.07
C VAL A 169 -2.84 -13.90 -23.34
N SER A 170 -2.71 -15.15 -23.81
CA SER A 170 -3.86 -15.98 -24.21
C SER A 170 -4.49 -16.77 -23.05
N ASP A 171 -3.69 -17.14 -22.04
CA ASP A 171 -4.16 -17.88 -20.86
C ASP A 171 -4.33 -16.91 -19.68
N PRO A 172 -5.55 -16.66 -19.20
CA PRO A 172 -5.78 -15.81 -18.03
C PRO A 172 -5.05 -16.27 -16.76
N ALA A 173 -4.79 -17.57 -16.61
CA ALA A 173 -4.04 -18.09 -15.46
C ALA A 173 -2.57 -17.65 -15.47
N CYS A 174 -2.05 -17.13 -16.59
CA CYS A 174 -0.73 -16.52 -16.68
C CYS A 174 -0.73 -15.01 -16.32
N CYS A 175 -1.88 -14.42 -16.00
CA CYS A 175 -1.97 -13.05 -15.51
C CYS A 175 -2.03 -13.02 -13.98
N LEU A 176 -1.32 -12.05 -13.38
CA LEU A 176 -1.45 -11.67 -11.99
C LEU A 176 -2.07 -10.28 -11.88
N VAL A 177 -3.26 -10.19 -11.29
CA VAL A 177 -3.88 -8.91 -10.95
C VAL A 177 -3.38 -8.47 -9.57
N ILE A 178 -3.04 -7.19 -9.45
CA ILE A 178 -2.77 -6.53 -8.17
C ILE A 178 -3.86 -5.48 -7.97
N GLU A 179 -4.60 -5.60 -6.86
CA GLU A 179 -5.84 -4.86 -6.56
C GLU A 179 -5.95 -4.54 -5.07
N ASP A 180 -6.83 -3.63 -4.66
CA ASP A 180 -7.08 -3.26 -3.27
C ASP A 180 -8.56 -3.39 -2.86
N SER A 181 -9.47 -3.47 -3.83
CA SER A 181 -10.91 -3.41 -3.64
C SER A 181 -11.61 -4.75 -3.83
N GLY A 182 -12.74 -4.93 -3.14
CA GLY A 182 -13.59 -6.11 -3.33
C GLY A 182 -14.13 -6.26 -4.76
N VAL A 183 -14.47 -5.15 -5.43
CA VAL A 183 -15.00 -5.17 -6.81
C VAL A 183 -13.94 -5.58 -7.83
N GLY A 184 -12.69 -5.18 -7.63
CA GLY A 184 -11.61 -5.57 -8.50
C GLY A 184 -11.15 -7.00 -8.29
N VAL A 185 -11.11 -7.48 -7.04
CA VAL A 185 -10.90 -8.91 -6.77
C VAL A 185 -11.98 -9.75 -7.46
N GLN A 186 -13.26 -9.35 -7.37
CA GLN A 186 -14.34 -10.03 -8.09
C GLN A 186 -14.12 -10.04 -9.61
N ALA A 187 -13.74 -8.91 -10.21
CA ALA A 187 -13.43 -8.84 -11.64
C ALA A 187 -12.26 -9.75 -12.04
N ALA A 188 -11.19 -9.79 -11.25
CA ALA A 188 -10.03 -10.65 -11.51
C ALA A 188 -10.39 -12.14 -11.47
N ARG A 189 -11.17 -12.54 -10.46
CA ARG A 189 -11.69 -13.91 -10.34
C ARG A 189 -12.64 -14.27 -11.48
N ALA A 190 -13.54 -13.36 -11.85
CA ALA A 190 -14.43 -13.54 -13.01
C ALA A 190 -13.65 -13.65 -14.34
N ALA A 191 -12.47 -13.03 -14.42
CA ALA A 191 -11.56 -13.14 -15.55
C ALA A 191 -10.70 -14.42 -15.54
N ALA A 192 -10.86 -15.28 -14.52
CA ALA A 192 -10.03 -16.48 -14.28
C ALA A 192 -8.53 -16.19 -14.12
N MET A 193 -8.19 -15.01 -13.58
CA MET A 193 -6.81 -14.58 -13.32
C MET A 193 -6.42 -14.81 -11.86
N ASN A 194 -5.12 -14.91 -11.61
CA ASN A 194 -4.60 -14.84 -10.24
C ASN A 194 -4.76 -13.43 -9.70
N VAL A 195 -4.94 -13.28 -8.39
CA VAL A 195 -5.07 -11.96 -7.77
C VAL A 195 -4.38 -11.86 -6.41
N VAL A 196 -3.57 -10.81 -6.26
CA VAL A 196 -3.01 -10.35 -4.99
C VAL A 196 -3.76 -9.09 -4.59
N ALA A 197 -4.35 -9.11 -3.40
CA ALA A 197 -5.02 -7.94 -2.84
C ALA A 197 -4.08 -7.18 -1.88
N VAL A 198 -4.10 -5.85 -1.93
CA VAL A 198 -3.39 -4.93 -1.04
C VAL A 198 -4.39 -3.88 -0.50
N PRO A 199 -5.42 -4.32 0.24
CA PRO A 199 -6.54 -3.47 0.61
C PRO A 199 -6.15 -2.39 1.62
N SER A 200 -6.87 -1.27 1.60
CA SER A 200 -6.97 -0.41 2.77
C SER A 200 -7.63 -1.17 3.93
N ARG A 201 -7.51 -0.68 5.17
CA ARG A 201 -8.07 -1.39 6.35
C ARG A 201 -9.58 -1.62 6.21
N SER A 202 -10.31 -0.64 5.65
CA SER A 202 -11.74 -0.76 5.40
C SER A 202 -12.09 -1.83 4.36
N GLU A 203 -11.21 -2.11 3.40
CA GLU A 203 -11.46 -3.09 2.33
C GLU A 203 -11.04 -4.53 2.66
N ALA A 204 -10.27 -4.74 3.73
CA ALA A 204 -9.67 -6.04 4.04
C ALA A 204 -10.68 -7.20 4.10
N HIS A 205 -11.88 -6.96 4.63
CA HIS A 205 -12.93 -7.99 4.72
C HIS A 205 -13.59 -8.34 3.39
N ARG A 206 -13.40 -7.54 2.33
CA ARG A 206 -14.06 -7.70 1.02
C ARG A 206 -13.19 -8.36 -0.04
N VAL A 207 -11.90 -8.48 0.23
CA VAL A 207 -10.91 -9.09 -0.67
C VAL A 207 -10.58 -10.54 -0.32
N THR A 208 -11.39 -11.19 0.53
CA THR A 208 -11.18 -12.57 1.02
C THR A 208 -11.16 -13.64 -0.08
N ALA A 209 -11.67 -13.32 -1.28
CA ALA A 209 -11.60 -14.19 -2.45
C ALA A 209 -10.26 -14.10 -3.21
N ALA A 210 -9.32 -13.25 -2.77
CA ALA A 210 -8.01 -13.13 -3.38
C ALA A 210 -7.12 -14.35 -3.08
N ASP A 211 -6.18 -14.64 -3.97
CA ASP A 211 -5.24 -15.74 -3.79
C ASP A 211 -4.19 -15.43 -2.71
N THR A 212 -3.89 -14.15 -2.49
CA THR A 212 -3.04 -13.65 -1.40
C THR A 212 -3.50 -12.25 -1.03
N ILE A 213 -3.48 -11.94 0.26
CA ILE A 213 -3.78 -10.60 0.79
C ILE A 213 -2.53 -10.11 1.49
N LEU A 214 -2.07 -8.92 1.12
CA LEU A 214 -0.90 -8.24 1.69
C LEU A 214 -1.36 -6.92 2.33
N HIS A 215 -0.61 -6.41 3.28
CA HIS A 215 -0.87 -5.06 3.82
C HIS A 215 -0.16 -3.99 3.01
N SER A 216 0.90 -4.37 2.29
CA SER A 216 1.76 -3.47 1.52
C SER A 216 2.42 -4.22 0.39
N LEU A 217 2.71 -3.55 -0.74
CA LEU A 217 3.51 -4.15 -1.82
C LEU A 217 4.98 -4.37 -1.42
N LEU A 218 5.43 -3.84 -0.28
CA LEU A 218 6.72 -4.20 0.32
C LEU A 218 6.79 -5.68 0.73
N GLU A 219 5.63 -6.30 1.03
CA GLU A 219 5.52 -7.72 1.40
C GLU A 219 5.52 -8.65 0.18
N PHE A 220 5.35 -8.11 -1.03
CA PHE A 220 5.21 -8.90 -2.24
C PHE A 220 6.45 -9.75 -2.50
N GLN A 221 6.23 -11.03 -2.82
CA GLN A 221 7.26 -12.02 -3.14
C GLN A 221 7.01 -12.55 -4.56
N PRO A 222 7.70 -12.01 -5.58
CA PRO A 222 7.49 -12.38 -6.97
C PRO A 222 7.67 -13.89 -7.24
N GLU A 223 8.59 -14.53 -6.51
CA GLU A 223 8.94 -15.95 -6.64
C GLU A 223 7.78 -16.91 -6.32
N LEU A 224 6.81 -16.49 -5.49
CA LEU A 224 5.59 -17.26 -5.22
C LEU A 224 4.66 -17.35 -6.44
N TRP A 225 4.89 -16.51 -7.45
CA TRP A 225 4.14 -16.42 -8.70
C TRP A 225 4.98 -16.84 -9.92
N GLY A 226 6.16 -17.43 -9.67
CA GLY A 226 7.08 -17.85 -10.74
C GLY A 226 7.78 -16.68 -11.45
N LEU A 227 7.73 -15.47 -10.88
CA LEU A 227 8.52 -14.33 -11.32
C LEU A 227 9.92 -14.35 -10.67
N PRO A 228 10.94 -13.70 -11.25
CA PRO A 228 12.27 -13.61 -10.63
C PRO A 228 12.20 -12.96 -9.24
N PRO A 229 12.91 -13.49 -8.22
CA PRO A 229 12.90 -12.91 -6.88
C PRO A 229 13.54 -11.53 -6.86
N PHE A 230 13.17 -10.71 -5.88
CA PHE A 230 13.87 -9.47 -5.61
C PHE A 230 15.31 -9.72 -5.11
N GLU A 231 16.26 -8.89 -5.55
CA GLU A 231 17.70 -9.04 -5.25
C GLU A 231 18.24 -7.95 -4.30
N ASP A 232 17.37 -7.06 -3.81
CA ASP A 232 17.71 -5.84 -3.08
C ASP A 232 17.51 -5.93 -1.56
N TRP A 233 17.20 -7.12 -1.05
CA TRP A 233 17.14 -7.37 0.40
C TRP A 233 18.56 -7.49 0.98
N ILE A 234 18.78 -6.85 2.12
CA ILE A 234 20.03 -6.93 2.89
C ILE A 234 19.69 -7.56 4.24
N ASP A 235 19.95 -8.86 4.38
CA ASP A 235 19.64 -9.62 5.61
C ASP A 235 18.21 -9.37 6.15
N ASN A 236 17.21 -9.58 5.29
CA ASN A 236 15.78 -9.31 5.56
C ASN A 236 15.40 -7.84 5.81
N ALA A 237 16.32 -6.88 5.63
CA ALA A 237 16.01 -5.46 5.59
C ALA A 237 15.93 -4.94 4.14
N LEU A 238 14.91 -4.14 3.84
CA LEU A 238 14.70 -3.50 2.55
C LEU A 238 14.78 -1.98 2.73
N PRO A 239 15.70 -1.27 2.06
CA PRO A 239 15.69 0.19 2.05
C PRO A 239 14.39 0.73 1.44
N ILE A 240 13.82 1.75 2.05
CA ILE A 240 12.62 2.44 1.55
C ILE A 240 12.86 3.94 1.41
N GLU A 241 12.00 4.61 0.65
CA GLU A 241 11.95 6.07 0.71
C GLU A 241 11.59 6.52 2.14
N HIS A 242 12.24 7.60 2.59
CA HIS A 242 12.11 8.05 3.96
C HIS A 242 10.68 8.50 4.26
N VAL A 243 10.15 8.04 5.40
CA VAL A 243 8.87 8.50 5.93
C VAL A 243 9.12 9.20 7.26
N ASP A 244 8.94 10.52 7.27
CA ASP A 244 9.06 11.34 8.47
C ASP A 244 7.70 11.54 9.14
N LEU A 245 7.66 11.23 10.44
CA LEU A 245 6.47 11.33 11.28
C LEU A 245 6.77 12.20 12.49
N HIS A 246 5.85 13.11 12.79
CA HIS A 246 5.89 13.95 13.98
C HIS A 246 4.74 13.59 14.91
N GLY A 247 5.04 13.48 16.19
CA GLY A 247 4.05 13.00 17.14
C GLY A 247 4.51 13.00 18.57
N ILE A 248 3.66 12.40 19.39
CA ILE A 248 3.88 12.20 20.81
C ILE A 248 4.29 10.74 21.02
N PHE A 249 5.38 10.55 21.75
CA PHE A 249 5.80 9.25 22.20
C PHE A 249 5.49 9.08 23.69
N ASP A 250 4.75 8.04 24.02
CA ASP A 250 4.38 7.68 25.38
C ASP A 250 4.42 6.16 25.58
N ASN A 251 5.14 5.68 26.60
CA ASN A 251 5.19 4.27 26.99
C ASN A 251 5.41 3.27 25.83
N SER A 252 6.37 3.52 24.94
CA SER A 252 6.66 2.70 23.74
C SER A 252 5.66 2.82 22.59
N VAL A 253 4.68 3.71 22.69
CA VAL A 253 3.69 3.96 21.63
C VAL A 253 3.89 5.37 21.06
N PHE A 254 3.94 5.46 19.74
CA PHE A 254 3.93 6.71 19.01
C PHE A 254 2.50 7.04 18.57
N GLN A 255 2.08 8.27 18.86
CA GLN A 255 0.81 8.86 18.46
C GLN A 255 1.10 10.02 17.51
N GLU A 256 0.62 9.93 16.27
CA GLU A 256 0.84 10.96 15.26
C GLU A 256 0.11 12.27 15.61
N GLU A 257 0.79 13.41 15.46
CA GLU A 257 0.17 14.73 15.64
C GLU A 257 -0.71 15.03 14.42
N SER A 258 -2.00 14.68 14.51
CA SER A 258 -2.96 14.88 13.41
C SER A 258 -3.43 16.34 13.38
N GLY A 259 -2.94 17.12 12.43
CA GLY A 259 -3.48 18.45 12.12
C GLY A 259 -4.89 18.38 11.50
N GLY A 260 -5.91 17.97 12.27
CA GLY A 260 -7.30 17.95 11.82
C GLY A 260 -7.88 16.56 11.49
N GLY A 261 -7.62 15.55 12.33
CA GLY A 261 -8.51 14.38 12.48
C GLY A 261 -8.28 13.17 11.56
N SER A 262 -7.29 13.19 10.67
CA SER A 262 -6.81 11.97 10.00
C SER A 262 -5.28 11.88 10.08
N SER A 263 -4.78 10.70 10.46
CA SER A 263 -3.37 10.31 10.30
C SER A 263 -2.92 10.63 8.86
N GLY A 264 -1.81 11.36 8.71
CA GLY A 264 -1.22 11.66 7.40
C GLY A 264 -0.51 10.45 6.78
N LEU A 265 -0.38 9.37 7.55
CA LEU A 265 0.16 8.09 7.14
C LEU A 265 -0.84 7.35 6.25
N ILE A 266 -0.39 6.92 5.07
CA ILE A 266 -1.17 6.06 4.17
C ILE A 266 -1.44 4.69 4.84
N ASP A 267 -2.56 4.06 4.52
CA ASP A 267 -3.01 2.84 5.20
C ASP A 267 -2.11 1.63 4.95
N GLN A 268 -1.45 1.61 3.79
CA GLN A 268 -0.52 0.56 3.35
C GLN A 268 0.88 0.68 3.99
N ILE A 269 1.07 1.61 4.94
CA ILE A 269 2.21 1.58 5.88
C ILE A 269 1.78 0.73 7.08
N TYR A 270 2.11 -0.56 6.97
CA TYR A 270 1.84 -1.61 7.95
C TYR A 270 3.05 -2.54 8.04
N GLY A 271 3.25 -3.18 9.20
CA GLY A 271 4.35 -4.11 9.45
C GLY A 271 5.48 -3.49 10.24
N SER A 272 6.67 -4.09 10.17
CA SER A 272 7.83 -3.67 10.96
C SER A 272 8.80 -2.85 10.10
N TYR A 273 9.07 -1.63 10.54
CA TYR A 273 9.95 -0.69 9.86
C TYR A 273 11.20 -0.43 10.69
N LEU A 274 12.31 -0.19 10.00
CA LEU A 274 13.57 0.24 10.56
C LEU A 274 13.67 1.75 10.47
N GLY A 275 14.17 2.38 11.52
CA GLY A 275 14.26 3.83 11.51
C GLY A 275 14.99 4.42 12.69
N TRP A 276 14.74 5.71 12.85
CA TRP A 276 15.40 6.56 13.81
C TRP A 276 14.34 7.36 14.57
N ILE A 277 14.45 7.43 15.88
CA ILE A 277 13.63 8.32 16.71
C ILE A 277 14.51 9.42 17.28
N ARG A 278 14.09 10.67 17.08
CA ARG A 278 14.74 11.85 17.64
C ARG A 278 13.82 12.49 18.66
N VAL A 279 14.34 12.70 19.87
CA VAL A 279 13.66 13.39 20.95
C VAL A 279 14.38 14.72 21.17
N ASN A 280 13.72 15.84 20.89
CA ASN A 280 14.34 17.17 20.98
C ASN A 280 15.67 17.27 20.19
N GLU A 281 16.70 17.91 20.76
CA GLU A 281 18.03 18.08 20.16
C GLU A 281 18.99 16.91 20.46
N HIS A 282 18.49 15.79 21.01
CA HIS A 282 19.33 14.63 21.28
C HIS A 282 19.70 13.86 20.01
N GLU A 283 20.77 13.08 20.11
CA GLU A 283 21.20 12.17 19.06
C GLU A 283 20.07 11.17 18.73
N PRO A 284 19.77 10.93 17.43
CA PRO A 284 18.72 10.00 17.05
C PRO A 284 19.06 8.57 17.49
N LEU A 285 18.09 7.87 18.06
CA LEU A 285 18.22 6.48 18.47
C LEU A 285 17.67 5.56 17.38
N LYS A 286 18.36 4.43 17.15
CA LYS A 286 17.87 3.37 16.27
C LYS A 286 16.62 2.72 16.85
N VAL A 287 15.64 2.45 16.02
CA VAL A 287 14.37 1.84 16.43
C VAL A 287 13.84 0.86 15.39
N ILE A 288 13.03 -0.08 15.88
CA ILE A 288 12.01 -0.75 15.08
C ILE A 288 10.67 -0.07 15.38
N ALA A 289 9.99 0.42 14.35
CA ALA A 289 8.61 0.88 14.43
C ALA A 289 7.69 -0.23 13.92
N ASP A 290 6.94 -0.83 14.83
CA ASP A 290 6.02 -1.91 14.54
C ASP A 290 4.60 -1.35 14.44
N ILE A 291 4.08 -1.32 13.22
CA ILE A 291 2.84 -0.62 12.85
C ILE A 291 1.76 -1.66 12.60
N ARG A 292 0.72 -1.65 13.44
CA ARG A 292 -0.37 -2.64 13.42
C ARG A 292 -1.73 -1.98 13.58
N GLU A 293 -2.77 -2.75 13.30
CA GLU A 293 -4.13 -2.38 13.70
C GLU A 293 -4.25 -2.37 15.23
N ASP A 294 -5.00 -1.40 15.74
CA ASP A 294 -5.33 -1.34 17.15
C ASP A 294 -6.39 -2.42 17.47
N PRO A 295 -6.08 -3.43 18.31
CA PRO A 295 -7.04 -4.47 18.68
C PRO A 295 -8.27 -3.91 19.40
N SER A 296 -8.14 -2.73 20.04
CA SER A 296 -9.23 -2.07 20.76
C SER A 296 -10.10 -1.19 19.87
N CYS A 297 -9.59 -0.77 18.70
CA CYS A 297 -10.31 0.05 17.73
C CYS A 297 -9.77 -0.23 16.31
N PRO A 298 -10.41 -1.12 15.53
CA PRO A 298 -9.94 -1.51 14.18
C PRO A 298 -9.80 -0.35 13.17
N LYS A 299 -10.31 0.84 13.50
CA LYS A 299 -10.20 2.05 12.69
C LYS A 299 -8.90 2.82 12.92
N THR A 300 -8.17 2.52 13.98
CA THR A 300 -6.91 3.18 14.33
C THR A 300 -5.73 2.22 14.21
N ARG A 301 -4.53 2.79 14.04
CA ARG A 301 -3.28 2.04 14.04
C ARG A 301 -2.51 2.33 15.33
N VAL A 302 -1.77 1.33 15.81
CA VAL A 302 -0.80 1.48 16.89
C VAL A 302 0.59 1.42 16.28
N ILE A 303 1.42 2.42 16.58
CA ILE A 303 2.84 2.43 16.20
C ILE A 303 3.63 2.15 17.47
N LYS A 304 4.09 0.91 17.64
CA LYS A 304 4.93 0.52 18.76
C LYS A 304 6.40 0.74 18.39
N VAL A 305 7.10 1.61 19.10
CA VAL A 305 8.52 1.90 18.85
C VAL A 305 9.39 1.14 19.83
N ILE A 306 10.35 0.39 19.32
CA ILE A 306 11.24 -0.49 20.06
C ILE A 306 12.68 0.01 19.83
N PRO A 307 13.32 0.65 20.84
CA PRO A 307 14.70 1.07 20.74
C PRO A 307 15.69 -0.09 20.56
N LEU A 308 16.70 0.12 19.71
CA LEU A 308 17.77 -0.81 19.39
C LEU A 308 19.08 -0.29 20.00
N GLY A 309 19.33 -0.62 21.27
CA GLY A 309 20.52 -0.20 22.00
C GLY A 309 20.20 0.53 23.32
N GLY A 310 20.83 0.07 24.40
CA GLY A 310 20.65 0.59 25.77
C GLY A 310 20.67 -0.57 26.77
N SER A 311 21.48 -0.46 27.82
CA SER A 311 21.32 -1.27 29.03
C SER A 311 19.89 -1.11 29.54
N SER A 312 19.43 -2.04 30.37
CA SER A 312 18.15 -2.04 31.08
C SER A 312 17.76 -0.75 31.85
N ASP A 313 18.58 0.30 31.81
CA ASP A 313 18.22 1.67 32.17
C ASP A 313 17.43 2.35 31.03
N SER A 314 16.19 1.90 30.94
CA SER A 314 15.00 2.53 30.37
C SER A 314 14.68 3.91 31.01
N GLY A 315 15.69 4.77 31.18
CA GLY A 315 15.60 6.10 31.79
C GLY A 315 15.23 7.22 30.82
N GLY A 316 15.45 7.05 29.51
CA GLY A 316 15.28 8.13 28.52
C GLY A 316 13.84 8.40 28.05
N PHE A 317 12.93 7.44 28.23
CA PHE A 317 11.57 7.49 27.69
C PHE A 317 10.48 7.32 28.76
N ARG A 318 10.68 7.92 29.94
CA ARG A 318 9.74 7.77 31.06
C ARG A 318 8.61 8.80 31.10
N SER A 319 8.53 9.68 30.10
CA SER A 319 7.48 10.70 30.00
C SER A 319 7.07 10.94 28.55
N THR A 320 5.83 11.39 28.40
CA THR A 320 5.25 11.90 27.15
C THR A 320 6.15 12.98 26.55
N GLN A 321 6.68 12.74 25.34
CA GLN A 321 7.61 13.66 24.67
C GLN A 321 7.22 13.84 23.20
N LYS A 322 7.45 15.03 22.66
CA LYS A 322 7.37 15.25 21.21
C LYS A 322 8.60 14.64 20.55
N VAL A 323 8.38 13.87 19.49
CA VAL A 323 9.44 13.16 18.77
C VAL A 323 9.26 13.27 17.27
N GLN A 324 10.37 13.11 16.56
CA GLN A 324 10.39 12.82 15.13
C GLN A 324 10.78 11.36 14.95
N LEU A 325 9.94 10.58 14.25
CA LEU A 325 10.20 9.21 13.85
C LEU A 325 10.44 9.18 12.35
N THR A 326 11.63 8.76 11.92
CA THR A 326 12.00 8.63 10.51
C THR A 326 12.16 7.16 10.16
N LEU A 327 11.29 6.64 9.29
CA LEU A 327 11.37 5.28 8.76
C LEU A 327 12.26 5.28 7.52
N THR A 328 13.20 4.34 7.44
CA THR A 328 14.24 4.26 6.37
C THR A 328 14.37 2.86 5.78
N GLY A 329 13.85 1.85 6.48
CA GLY A 329 13.80 0.48 5.98
C GLY A 329 12.52 -0.23 6.34
N TYR A 330 12.24 -1.32 5.64
CA TYR A 330 11.20 -2.29 5.96
C TYR A 330 11.87 -3.61 6.36
N LEU A 331 11.43 -4.20 7.47
CA LEU A 331 11.95 -5.44 8.00
C LEU A 331 11.00 -6.59 7.66
N ARG A 332 11.48 -7.52 6.83
CA ARG A 332 10.77 -8.77 6.57
C ARG A 332 10.84 -9.65 7.82
N ARG A 333 9.66 -9.99 8.35
CA ARG A 333 9.54 -10.91 9.48
C ARG A 333 9.54 -12.36 8.97
N GLU A 334 10.18 -13.24 9.72
CA GLU A 334 10.14 -14.67 9.43
C GLU A 334 8.79 -15.25 9.88
N ASN A 335 7.99 -15.71 8.91
CA ASN A 335 6.73 -16.39 9.20
C ASN A 335 7.01 -17.75 9.86
N LYS A 336 6.85 -17.84 11.18
CA LYS A 336 6.52 -19.13 11.80
C LYS A 336 5.08 -19.47 11.40
N LYS A 337 4.89 -20.61 10.73
CA LYS A 337 3.59 -21.15 10.33
C LYS A 337 2.56 -21.03 11.46
N GLU A 338 1.37 -20.56 11.10
CA GLU A 338 0.16 -20.45 11.94
C GLU A 338 0.28 -19.51 13.15
N ILE A 339 -0.32 -18.32 13.05
CA ILE A 339 -0.58 -17.48 14.22
C ILE A 339 -2.06 -17.13 14.26
N THR A 340 -2.86 -18.08 14.75
CA THR A 340 -4.03 -17.74 15.55
C THR A 340 -3.53 -17.26 16.91
N GLY A 341 -3.25 -15.96 17.07
CA GLY A 341 -2.84 -15.41 18.36
C GLY A 341 -2.11 -14.08 18.28
N CYS A 342 -2.62 -13.07 18.97
CA CYS A 342 -2.15 -11.67 19.00
C CYS A 342 -0.73 -11.44 19.59
N ASP A 343 0.19 -12.40 19.52
CA ASP A 343 1.51 -12.28 20.16
C ASP A 343 2.65 -12.35 19.13
N THR A 344 3.05 -11.16 18.67
CA THR A 344 4.02 -10.93 17.59
C THR A 344 5.20 -10.10 18.11
N THR A 345 5.77 -10.50 19.25
CA THR A 345 6.96 -9.87 19.82
C THR A 345 8.12 -9.87 18.82
N ILE A 346 8.82 -8.74 18.70
CA ILE A 346 10.04 -8.64 17.90
C ILE A 346 11.13 -9.44 18.60
N THR A 347 11.76 -10.38 17.88
CA THR A 347 12.79 -11.27 18.42
C THR A 347 14.13 -10.54 18.58
N GLU A 348 15.03 -11.07 19.42
CA GLU A 348 16.38 -10.52 19.54
C GLU A 348 17.17 -10.64 18.22
N GLU A 349 16.91 -11.67 17.43
CA GLU A 349 17.50 -11.81 16.10
C GLU A 349 17.03 -10.71 15.14
N GLU A 350 15.72 -10.43 15.12
CA GLU A 350 15.15 -9.30 14.37
C GLU A 350 15.76 -7.96 14.80
N LYS A 351 16.00 -7.75 16.11
CA LYS A 351 16.67 -6.55 16.63
C LYS A 351 18.14 -6.46 16.19
N MET A 352 18.87 -7.57 16.21
CA MET A 352 20.27 -7.60 15.75
C MET A 352 20.36 -7.26 14.26
N ARG A 353 19.52 -7.88 13.42
CA ARG A 353 19.46 -7.57 11.98
C ARG A 353 19.10 -6.12 11.71
N ALA A 354 18.09 -5.61 12.40
CA ALA A 354 17.69 -4.21 12.33
C ALA A 354 18.83 -3.25 12.71
N THR A 355 19.57 -3.56 13.77
CA THR A 355 20.71 -2.75 14.24
C THR A 355 21.81 -2.70 13.18
N ALA A 356 22.17 -3.86 12.64
CA ALA A 356 23.19 -4.01 11.61
C ALA A 356 22.78 -3.33 10.29
N ALA A 357 21.52 -3.44 9.88
CA ALA A 357 21.01 -2.74 8.71
C ALA A 357 21.10 -1.21 8.87
N LEU A 358 20.71 -0.68 10.04
CA LEU A 358 20.79 0.75 10.33
C LEU A 358 22.23 1.30 10.47
N ASP A 359 23.26 0.43 10.55
CA ASP A 359 24.68 0.85 10.43
C ASP A 359 25.13 1.07 8.98
N LEU A 360 24.35 0.59 8.00
CA LEU A 360 24.68 0.76 6.59
C LEU A 360 24.24 2.15 6.09
N PRO A 361 25.06 2.84 5.27
CA PRO A 361 24.74 4.18 4.76
C PRO A 361 23.41 4.30 4.02
N ILE A 362 22.94 3.20 3.39
CA ILE A 362 21.68 3.18 2.63
C ILE A 362 20.42 3.29 3.52
N PHE A 363 20.53 3.01 4.82
CA PHE A 363 19.45 3.18 5.80
C PHE A 363 19.68 4.40 6.71
N ALA A 364 20.74 5.17 6.48
CA ALA A 364 21.07 6.34 7.28
C ALA A 364 20.20 7.54 6.86
N THR A 365 19.84 8.38 7.83
CA THR A 365 19.21 9.67 7.55
C THR A 365 20.26 10.67 7.02
N ALA A 366 19.83 11.65 6.23
CA ALA A 366 20.69 12.74 5.73
C ALA A 366 21.40 13.53 6.86
N SER A 367 20.94 13.40 8.11
CA SER A 367 21.64 13.93 9.29
C SER A 367 22.98 13.24 9.62
N HIS A 368 23.29 12.07 9.05
CA HIS A 368 24.56 11.37 9.26
C HIS A 368 25.57 11.50 8.10
N SER A 369 25.15 11.97 6.91
CA SER A 369 26.04 12.07 5.74
C SER A 369 27.08 13.18 5.85
N ASN A 370 26.91 14.15 6.76
CA ASN A 370 27.84 15.27 6.93
C ASN A 370 29.03 14.99 7.87
N GLN A 371 29.21 13.75 8.36
CA GLN A 371 30.34 13.41 9.25
C GLN A 371 31.32 12.38 8.69
N CYS A 372 31.17 11.93 7.44
CA CYS A 372 32.09 10.94 6.83
C CYS A 372 32.79 11.41 5.55
N GLU A 373 32.73 12.70 5.18
CA GLU A 373 33.58 13.31 4.14
C GLU A 373 34.71 14.17 4.73
N GLY A 374 35.29 13.72 5.84
CA GLY A 374 36.40 14.40 6.46
C GLY A 374 37.23 13.47 7.30
N LEU A 375 37.98 12.57 6.66
CA LEU A 375 39.28 12.05 7.10
C LEU A 375 40.06 11.47 5.92
#